data_AF-A0A534Q6H6-F1
#
_entry.id   AF-A0A534Q6H6-F1
#
_cell.length_a   1.000
_cell.length_b   1.000
_cell.length_c   1.000
_cell.angle_alpha   90.00
_cell.angle_beta   90.00
_cell.angle_gamma   90.00
#
_symmetry.space_group_name_H-M   'P 1'
#
loop_
_entity.id
_entity.type
_entity.pdbx_description
1 polymer ?
#
loop_
_entity_poly.entity_id
_entity_poly.type
_entity_poly.pdbx_seq_one_letter_code
_entity_poly.pdbx_strand_id
1 'polypeptide(L)'
;MAHKLPEFSHVKASRILFVAGEARRGSRATIRPLAGSRISLKGKRALYCVTLRPKFFRASTPEQRVETLLHELLHISASFDGKLHGGRRHSTLSKAKFEALLRPLVRRYLADADTALLSGLAHDGEMVARQWLERPTGRTSRQAYSEKHLFIGPVQMITRRQLHS
;
A
#
# COMPACT_ATOMS: atom_id res chain seq x y z
N MET A 1 -5.54 16.05 0.78
CA MET A 1 -6.40 14.96 0.23
C MET A 1 -6.40 13.68 1.09
N ALA A 2 -6.31 13.79 2.42
CA ALA A 2 -6.54 12.70 3.39
C ALA A 2 -7.84 12.91 4.20
N HIS A 3 -8.65 13.90 3.81
CA HIS A 3 -9.80 14.38 4.59
C HIS A 3 -11.10 13.61 4.34
N LYS A 4 -11.13 12.64 3.42
CA LYS A 4 -12.38 11.93 3.06
C LYS A 4 -12.68 10.71 3.93
N LEU A 5 -11.70 10.19 4.68
CA LEU A 5 -11.89 9.09 5.62
C LEU A 5 -11.22 9.43 6.96
N PRO A 6 -11.98 9.85 7.99
CA PRO A 6 -11.44 10.23 9.28
C PRO A 6 -10.58 9.14 9.94
N GLU A 7 -10.87 7.87 9.67
CA GLU A 7 -10.12 6.72 10.19
C GLU A 7 -8.65 6.71 9.74
N PHE A 8 -8.34 7.36 8.62
CA PHE A 8 -6.99 7.49 8.08
C PHE A 8 -6.37 8.87 8.28
N SER A 9 -7.00 9.76 9.05
CA SER A 9 -6.51 11.14 9.30
C SER A 9 -5.10 11.19 9.92
N HIS A 10 -4.73 10.18 10.70
CA HIS A 10 -3.41 10.02 11.32
C HIS A 10 -2.32 9.63 10.31
N VAL A 11 -2.69 9.15 9.11
CA VAL A 11 -1.77 8.63 8.11
C VAL A 11 -1.10 9.75 7.33
N LYS A 12 0.24 9.81 7.40
CA LYS A 12 1.04 10.75 6.63
C LYS A 12 1.63 10.04 5.40
N ALA A 13 0.99 10.21 4.24
CA ALA A 13 1.40 9.57 2.99
C ALA A 13 2.89 9.79 2.65
N SER A 14 3.44 10.97 2.96
CA SER A 14 4.87 11.28 2.74
C SER A 14 5.86 10.46 3.58
N ARG A 15 5.37 9.62 4.52
CA ARG A 15 6.18 8.70 5.33
C ARG A 15 5.89 7.23 4.99
N ILE A 16 5.18 6.97 3.89
CA ILE A 16 4.94 5.62 3.37
C ILE A 16 5.70 5.48 2.06
N LEU A 17 6.58 4.48 2.00
CA LEU A 17 7.25 4.09 0.76
C LEU A 17 6.36 3.08 0.01
N PHE A 18 5.93 3.43 -1.19
CA PHE A 18 5.31 2.49 -2.13
C PHE A 18 6.35 1.98 -3.11
N VAL A 19 6.43 0.66 -3.25
CA VAL A 19 7.28 -0.01 -4.24
C VAL A 19 6.51 -1.13 -4.94
N ALA A 20 6.80 -1.35 -6.21
CA ALA A 20 6.50 -2.62 -6.87
C ALA A 20 7.53 -3.68 -6.43
N GLY A 21 7.10 -4.93 -6.29
CA GLY A 21 7.98 -6.02 -5.91
C GLY A 21 7.51 -7.38 -6.38
N GLU A 22 8.32 -8.39 -6.10
CA GLU A 22 8.14 -9.77 -6.55
C GLU A 22 6.83 -10.42 -6.03
N ALA A 23 6.40 -11.48 -6.71
CA ALA A 23 5.26 -12.28 -6.29
C ALA A 23 5.48 -12.85 -4.87
N ARG A 24 4.42 -12.86 -4.07
CA ARG A 24 4.45 -13.44 -2.73
C ARG A 24 3.11 -14.10 -2.43
N ARG A 25 3.06 -15.43 -2.60
CA ARG A 25 1.84 -16.23 -2.44
C ARG A 25 0.68 -15.60 -3.23
N GLY A 26 -0.51 -15.57 -2.64
CA GLY A 26 -1.70 -14.97 -3.23
C GLY A 26 -1.89 -13.47 -2.98
N SER A 27 -0.95 -12.76 -2.33
CA SER A 27 -1.14 -11.37 -1.91
C SER A 27 -1.09 -10.37 -3.07
N ARG A 28 -1.93 -9.33 -3.03
CA ARG A 28 -1.89 -8.17 -3.94
C ARG A 28 -0.96 -7.09 -3.44
N ALA A 29 -0.93 -6.84 -2.14
CA ALA A 29 0.05 -5.98 -1.51
C ALA A 29 0.47 -6.56 -0.16
N THR A 30 1.47 -5.94 0.44
CA THR A 30 1.85 -6.18 1.83
C THR A 30 2.40 -4.90 2.43
N ILE A 31 1.99 -4.55 3.64
CA ILE A 31 2.62 -3.51 4.45
C ILE A 31 3.67 -4.10 5.40
N ARG A 32 4.79 -3.39 5.56
CA ARG A 32 5.84 -3.70 6.52
C ARG A 32 6.24 -2.45 7.32
N PRO A 33 6.29 -2.53 8.66
CA PRO A 33 7.02 -1.60 9.51
C PRO A 33 8.47 -1.37 9.08
N LEU A 34 8.91 -0.11 9.08
CA LEU A 34 10.30 0.27 8.84
C LEU A 34 11.02 0.76 10.10
N ALA A 35 10.44 0.61 11.30
CA ALA A 35 11.01 1.14 12.53
C ALA A 35 12.48 0.71 12.78
N GLY A 36 12.86 -0.51 12.36
CA GLY A 36 14.23 -1.06 12.46
C GLY A 36 15.19 -0.73 11.30
N SER A 37 14.73 0.00 10.29
CA SER A 37 15.54 0.40 9.12
C SER A 37 15.57 1.92 8.99
N ARG A 38 16.73 2.50 8.68
CA ARG A 38 16.87 3.94 8.44
C ARG A 38 16.62 4.23 6.97
N ILE A 39 15.35 4.37 6.57
CA ILE A 39 14.97 4.69 5.18
C ILE A 39 14.44 6.12 5.14
N SER A 40 15.00 6.96 4.27
CA SER A 40 14.55 8.34 4.05
C SER A 40 14.26 8.58 2.57
N LEU A 41 13.19 9.31 2.28
CA LEU A 41 12.82 9.76 0.94
C LEU A 41 12.55 11.25 0.97
N LYS A 42 13.16 12.02 0.08
CA LYS A 42 13.04 13.47 -0.02
C LYS A 42 13.28 14.14 1.34
N GLY A 43 14.31 13.67 2.05
CA GLY A 43 14.65 14.11 3.40
C GLY A 43 13.69 13.67 4.52
N LYS A 44 12.63 12.92 4.22
CA LYS A 44 11.66 12.44 5.21
C LYS A 44 11.83 10.95 5.50
N ARG A 45 11.92 10.60 6.78
CA ARG A 45 11.99 9.20 7.21
C ARG A 45 10.69 8.46 6.84
N ALA A 46 10.82 7.35 6.12
CA ALA A 46 9.73 6.42 5.88
C ALA A 46 9.52 5.53 7.11
N LEU A 47 8.26 5.37 7.52
CA LEU A 47 7.86 4.55 8.67
C LEU A 47 7.25 3.21 8.23
N TYR A 48 6.71 3.17 7.02
CA TYR A 48 6.05 2.00 6.44
C TYR A 48 6.50 1.80 5.00
N CYS A 49 6.56 0.55 4.57
CA CYS A 49 6.71 0.18 3.17
C CYS A 49 5.50 -0.63 2.74
N VAL A 50 4.79 -0.17 1.72
CA VAL A 50 3.77 -0.94 1.01
C VAL A 50 4.41 -1.50 -0.25
N THR A 51 4.49 -2.83 -0.33
CA THR A 51 4.95 -3.53 -1.53
C THR A 51 3.75 -3.99 -2.34
N LEU A 52 3.55 -3.40 -3.51
CA LEU A 52 2.56 -3.81 -4.50
C LEU A 52 3.10 -5.03 -5.25
N ARG A 53 2.32 -6.11 -5.27
CA ARG A 53 2.69 -7.42 -5.84
C ARG A 53 2.15 -7.54 -7.27
N PRO A 54 2.62 -8.49 -8.08
CA PRO A 54 2.17 -8.65 -9.46
C PRO A 54 0.64 -8.79 -9.60
N LYS A 55 -0.05 -9.42 -8.63
CA LYS A 55 -1.51 -9.50 -8.64
C LYS A 55 -2.20 -8.14 -8.54
N PHE A 56 -1.62 -7.16 -7.86
CA PHE A 56 -2.16 -5.79 -7.82
C PHE A 56 -2.18 -5.17 -9.21
N PHE A 57 -1.11 -5.37 -9.98
CA PHE A 57 -0.97 -4.79 -11.32
C PHE A 57 -1.74 -5.56 -12.38
N ARG A 58 -1.66 -6.90 -12.35
CA ARG A 58 -2.09 -7.77 -13.48
C ARG A 58 -3.41 -8.51 -13.25
N ALA A 59 -3.94 -8.52 -12.02
CA ALA A 59 -5.09 -9.35 -11.65
C ALA A 59 -6.01 -8.65 -10.63
N SER A 60 -6.29 -7.38 -10.89
CA SER A 60 -7.19 -6.55 -10.08
C SER A 60 -8.08 -5.66 -10.94
N THR A 61 -9.30 -5.45 -10.47
CA THR A 61 -10.13 -4.30 -10.90
C THR A 61 -9.66 -3.03 -10.16
N PRO A 62 -10.09 -1.83 -10.58
CA PRO A 62 -9.78 -0.59 -9.87
C PRO A 62 -10.26 -0.62 -8.40
N GLU A 63 -11.46 -1.16 -8.15
CA GLU A 63 -12.04 -1.28 -6.80
C GLU A 63 -11.21 -2.22 -5.93
N GLN A 64 -10.75 -3.35 -6.50
CA GLN A 64 -9.87 -4.28 -5.79
C GLN A 64 -8.51 -3.64 -5.44
N ARG A 65 -8.02 -2.70 -6.26
CA ARG A 65 -6.80 -1.94 -5.95
C ARG A 65 -7.05 -0.95 -4.81
N VAL A 66 -8.17 -0.22 -4.83
CA VAL A 66 -8.60 0.64 -3.72
C VAL A 66 -8.72 -0.17 -2.43
N GLU A 67 -9.47 -1.27 -2.46
CA GLU A 67 -9.65 -2.17 -1.32
C GLU A 67 -8.30 -2.66 -0.79
N THR A 68 -7.40 -3.09 -1.68
CA THR A 68 -6.05 -3.53 -1.29
C THR A 68 -5.28 -2.41 -0.60
N LEU A 69 -5.29 -1.19 -1.12
CA LEU A 69 -4.58 -0.07 -0.51
C LEU A 69 -5.16 0.29 0.86
N LEU A 70 -6.49 0.39 0.98
CA LEU A 70 -7.16 0.67 2.25
C LEU A 70 -6.94 -0.46 3.26
N HIS A 71 -6.90 -1.72 2.81
CA HIS A 71 -6.55 -2.87 3.64
C HIS A 71 -5.16 -2.71 4.27
N GLU A 72 -4.15 -2.42 3.45
CA GLU A 72 -2.78 -2.24 3.94
C GLU A 72 -2.67 -1.04 4.89
N LEU A 73 -3.36 0.06 4.60
CA LEU A 73 -3.38 1.24 5.47
C LEU A 73 -4.11 0.97 6.80
N LEU A 74 -5.15 0.12 6.81
CA LEU A 74 -5.92 -0.17 8.02
C LEU A 74 -5.09 -0.94 9.08
N HIS A 75 -4.03 -1.63 8.65
CA HIS A 75 -3.05 -2.25 9.55
C HIS A 75 -2.14 -1.25 10.27
N ILE A 76 -2.07 0.02 9.84
CA ILE A 76 -1.20 1.03 10.47
C ILE A 76 -1.67 1.35 11.89
N SER A 77 -0.72 1.49 12.82
CA SER A 77 -1.01 1.94 14.19
C SER A 77 -1.65 3.33 14.20
N ALA A 78 -2.65 3.55 15.05
CA ALA A 78 -3.31 4.85 15.20
C ALA A 78 -2.34 5.97 15.63
N SER A 79 -1.25 5.63 16.34
CA SER A 79 -0.19 6.57 16.71
C SER A 79 0.77 6.93 15.57
N PHE A 80 0.68 6.23 14.42
CA PHE A 80 1.55 6.39 13.26
C PHE A 80 3.06 6.34 13.60
N ASP A 81 3.44 5.41 14.48
CA ASP A 81 4.77 5.29 15.09
C ASP A 81 5.71 4.31 14.35
N GLY A 82 5.33 3.86 13.16
CA GLY A 82 6.06 2.83 12.41
C GLY A 82 5.74 1.40 12.86
N LYS A 83 4.73 1.17 13.70
CA LYS A 83 4.21 -0.17 14.04
C LYS A 83 2.87 -0.46 13.37
N LEU A 84 2.50 -1.74 13.32
CA LEU A 84 1.16 -2.17 12.93
C LEU A 84 0.24 -2.27 14.15
N HIS A 85 -1.02 -1.91 13.99
CA HIS A 85 -2.06 -1.98 15.00
C HIS A 85 -2.26 -3.43 15.50
N GLY A 86 -2.05 -3.68 16.80
CA GLY A 86 -2.09 -5.03 17.38
C GLY A 86 -3.41 -5.76 17.11
N GLY A 87 -4.55 -5.10 17.37
CA GLY A 87 -5.88 -5.67 17.20
C GLY A 87 -6.39 -5.80 15.76
N ARG A 88 -5.62 -5.38 14.75
CA ARG A 88 -6.03 -5.46 13.33
C ARG A 88 -5.18 -6.44 12.53
N ARG A 89 -4.21 -7.09 13.17
CA ARG A 89 -3.40 -8.13 12.52
C ARG A 89 -4.26 -9.36 12.25
N HIS A 90 -4.03 -10.01 11.12
CA HIS A 90 -4.71 -11.28 10.78
C HIS A 90 -4.37 -12.45 11.71
N SER A 91 -3.34 -12.32 12.55
CA SER A 91 -3.04 -13.26 13.65
C SER A 91 -3.96 -13.09 14.86
N THR A 92 -4.67 -11.96 14.96
CA THR A 92 -5.43 -11.55 16.14
C THR A 92 -6.89 -11.32 15.79
N LEU A 93 -7.16 -10.70 14.64
CA LEU A 93 -8.49 -10.47 14.10
C LEU A 93 -8.73 -11.43 12.94
N SER A 94 -9.84 -12.16 12.97
CA SER A 94 -10.21 -13.04 11.87
C SER A 94 -10.43 -12.25 10.58
N LYS A 95 -10.22 -12.92 9.44
CA LYS A 95 -10.42 -12.33 8.11
C LYS A 95 -11.82 -11.70 7.97
N ALA A 96 -12.87 -12.41 8.36
CA ALA A 96 -14.24 -11.93 8.28
C ALA A 96 -14.48 -10.66 9.12
N LYS A 97 -13.93 -10.59 10.34
CA LYS A 97 -14.04 -9.40 11.18
C LYS A 97 -13.25 -8.22 10.60
N PHE A 98 -12.07 -8.48 10.04
CA PHE A 98 -11.30 -7.44 9.36
C PHE A 98 -12.04 -6.90 8.14
N GLU A 99 -12.63 -7.79 7.33
CA GLU A 99 -13.45 -7.41 6.17
C GLU A 99 -14.67 -6.58 6.57
N ALA A 100 -15.33 -6.93 7.68
CA ALA A 100 -16.44 -6.14 8.22
C ALA A 100 -16.02 -4.70 8.61
N LEU A 101 -14.78 -4.49 9.07
CA LEU A 101 -14.22 -3.16 9.31
C LEU A 101 -13.88 -2.42 8.01
N LEU A 102 -13.34 -3.13 7.03
CA LEU A 102 -12.84 -2.54 5.78
C LEU A 102 -13.96 -2.15 4.82
N ARG A 103 -14.97 -3.00 4.65
CA ARG A 103 -16.05 -2.83 3.67
C ARG A 103 -16.75 -1.46 3.72
N PRO A 104 -17.17 -0.91 4.88
CA PRO A 104 -17.77 0.42 4.92
C PRO A 104 -16.80 1.52 4.49
N LEU A 105 -15.49 1.39 4.79
CA LEU A 105 -14.47 2.36 4.39
C LEU A 105 -14.30 2.38 2.87
N VAL A 106 -14.25 1.21 2.25
CA VAL A 106 -14.15 1.06 0.79
C VAL A 106 -15.37 1.67 0.12
N ARG A 107 -16.59 1.36 0.60
CA ARG A 107 -17.83 1.91 0.05
C ARG A 107 -17.84 3.44 0.08
N ARG A 108 -17.51 4.04 1.23
CA ARG A 108 -17.48 5.51 1.36
C ARG A 108 -16.39 6.13 0.49
N TYR A 109 -15.20 5.51 0.43
CA TYR A 109 -14.14 6.01 -0.42
C TYR A 109 -14.58 6.03 -1.88
N LEU A 110 -15.12 4.93 -2.40
CA LEU A 110 -15.52 4.83 -3.80
C LEU A 110 -16.69 5.76 -4.15
N ALA A 111 -17.62 6.02 -3.23
CA ALA A 111 -18.72 6.95 -3.44
C ALA A 111 -18.23 8.39 -3.65
N ASP A 112 -17.19 8.80 -2.94
CA ASP A 112 -16.68 10.17 -2.94
C ASP A 112 -15.30 10.31 -3.60
N ALA A 113 -14.81 9.27 -4.29
CA ALA A 113 -13.44 9.26 -4.79
C ALA A 113 -13.23 10.30 -5.88
N ASP A 114 -12.06 10.93 -5.87
CA ASP A 114 -11.63 11.80 -6.96
C ASP A 114 -11.43 10.96 -8.23
N THR A 115 -12.12 11.33 -9.31
CA THR A 115 -12.06 10.64 -10.61
C THR A 115 -10.64 10.56 -11.14
N ALA A 116 -9.79 11.56 -10.88
CA ALA A 116 -8.38 11.53 -11.31
C ALA A 116 -7.59 10.44 -10.58
N LEU A 117 -7.82 10.26 -9.28
CA LEU A 117 -7.18 9.19 -8.50
C LEU A 117 -7.66 7.80 -8.92
N LEU A 118 -8.98 7.65 -9.15
CA LEU A 118 -9.53 6.40 -9.65
C LEU A 118 -9.03 6.06 -11.05
N SER A 119 -8.89 7.07 -11.92
CA SER A 119 -8.35 6.88 -13.28
C SER A 119 -6.93 6.31 -13.24
N GLY A 120 -6.07 6.80 -12.33
CA GLY A 120 -4.74 6.23 -12.14
C GLY A 120 -4.77 4.77 -11.66
N LEU A 121 -5.74 4.41 -10.80
CA LEU A 121 -5.95 3.02 -10.37
C LEU A 121 -6.70 2.18 -11.40
N ALA A 122 -7.27 2.77 -12.45
CA ALA A 122 -7.95 2.10 -13.55
C ALA A 122 -7.11 2.02 -14.84
N HIS A 123 -5.91 2.60 -14.83
CA HIS A 123 -4.98 2.60 -15.95
C HIS A 123 -4.77 1.18 -16.52
N ASP A 124 -4.75 1.05 -17.83
CA ASP A 124 -4.39 -0.19 -18.52
C ASP A 124 -3.26 0.12 -19.49
N GLY A 125 -2.11 -0.55 -19.32
CA GLY A 125 -0.90 -0.24 -20.05
C GLY A 125 0.35 -0.22 -19.18
N GLU A 126 1.45 0.20 -19.80
CA GLU A 126 2.70 0.41 -19.11
C GLU A 126 2.58 1.62 -18.15
N MET A 127 3.19 1.48 -16.98
CA MET A 127 3.40 2.56 -16.02
C MET A 127 4.78 2.43 -15.41
N VAL A 128 5.25 3.48 -14.75
CA VAL A 128 6.49 3.42 -13.97
C VAL A 128 6.20 3.34 -12.48
N ALA A 129 6.98 2.54 -11.77
CA ALA A 129 6.87 2.40 -10.32
C ALA A 129 8.26 2.37 -9.67
N ARG A 130 8.34 2.84 -8.41
CA ARG A 130 9.53 2.63 -7.59
C ARG A 130 9.73 1.15 -7.32
N GLN A 131 10.95 0.68 -7.41
CA GLN A 131 11.37 -0.68 -7.10
C GLN A 131 12.66 -0.62 -6.27
N TRP A 132 12.92 -1.68 -5.50
CA TRP A 132 14.18 -1.78 -4.77
C TRP A 132 15.31 -2.15 -5.72
N LEU A 133 16.35 -1.31 -5.80
CA LEU A 133 17.64 -1.69 -6.36
C LEU A 133 18.36 -2.58 -5.34
N GLU A 134 18.46 -2.08 -4.11
CA GLU A 134 19.00 -2.80 -2.96
C GLU A 134 17.98 -2.79 -1.83
N ARG A 135 17.39 -3.95 -1.55
CA ARG A 135 16.38 -4.07 -0.50
C ARG A 135 17.05 -4.22 0.87
N PRO A 136 16.58 -3.54 1.92
CA PRO A 136 17.01 -3.81 3.28
C PRO A 136 16.82 -5.29 3.64
N THR A 137 17.92 -5.96 3.98
CA THR A 137 17.93 -7.34 4.47
C THR A 137 17.84 -7.36 6.00
N GLY A 138 17.12 -8.32 6.56
CA GLY A 138 16.93 -8.46 8.01
C GLY A 138 15.88 -7.52 8.65
N ARG A 139 15.62 -7.73 9.95
CA ARG A 139 14.68 -6.90 10.75
C ARG A 139 15.29 -5.58 11.19
N THR A 140 16.61 -5.54 11.31
CA THR A 140 17.42 -4.38 11.69
C THR A 140 18.56 -4.25 10.69
N SER A 141 18.69 -3.08 10.08
CA SER A 141 19.84 -2.78 9.22
C SER A 141 20.50 -1.51 9.72
N ARG A 142 21.81 -1.56 9.94
CA ARG A 142 22.61 -0.39 10.32
C ARG A 142 22.81 0.58 9.14
N GLN A 143 22.68 0.07 7.91
CA GLN A 143 22.78 0.86 6.69
C GLN A 143 21.58 1.83 6.58
N ALA A 144 21.89 3.06 6.18
CA ALA A 144 20.87 4.03 5.79
C ALA A 144 20.52 3.84 4.31
N TYR A 145 19.22 3.75 4.04
CA TYR A 145 18.65 3.61 2.71
C TYR A 145 17.98 4.91 2.30
N SER A 146 18.00 5.18 1.00
CA SER A 146 17.45 6.37 0.36
C SER A 146 17.14 6.08 -1.10
N GLU A 147 16.76 7.09 -1.86
CA GLU A 147 16.49 7.00 -3.29
C GLU A 147 17.60 6.33 -4.09
N LYS A 148 18.87 6.42 -3.66
CA LYS A 148 19.99 5.75 -4.35
C LYS A 148 19.88 4.22 -4.35
N HIS A 149 19.07 3.65 -3.46
CA HIS A 149 18.81 2.20 -3.36
C HIS A 149 17.47 1.82 -3.98
N LEU A 150 16.83 2.77 -4.66
CA LEU A 150 15.61 2.58 -5.42
C LEU A 150 15.92 2.88 -6.89
N PHE A 151 15.10 2.34 -7.76
CA PHE A 151 15.03 2.79 -9.14
C PHE A 151 13.57 2.90 -9.57
N ILE A 152 13.35 3.62 -10.66
CA ILE A 152 12.04 3.71 -11.32
C ILE A 152 12.08 2.74 -12.49
N GLY A 153 11.23 1.71 -12.44
CA GLY A 153 11.16 0.68 -13.47
C GLY A 153 9.76 0.58 -14.09
N PRO A 154 9.65 0.10 -15.34
CA PRO A 154 8.36 -0.14 -15.97
C PRO A 154 7.62 -1.30 -15.28
N VAL A 155 6.30 -1.21 -15.25
CA VAL A 155 5.38 -2.24 -14.77
C VAL A 155 4.17 -2.24 -15.69
N GLN A 156 3.80 -3.40 -16.21
CA GLN A 156 2.56 -3.56 -16.94
C GLN A 156 1.37 -3.62 -15.98
N MET A 157 0.47 -2.65 -16.05
CA MET A 157 -0.85 -2.71 -15.42
C MET A 157 -1.85 -3.31 -16.40
N ILE A 158 -2.57 -4.34 -15.97
CA ILE A 158 -3.69 -4.95 -16.70
C ILE A 158 -4.91 -4.79 -15.82
N THR A 159 -5.83 -3.94 -16.23
CA THR A 159 -7.04 -3.62 -15.50
C THR A 159 -8.17 -4.50 -16.00
N ARG A 160 -8.55 -5.45 -15.14
CA ARG A 160 -9.76 -6.21 -15.38
C ARG A 160 -10.93 -5.23 -15.28
N ARG A 161 -11.64 -5.04 -16.39
CA ARG A 161 -12.99 -4.47 -16.33
C ARG A 161 -13.87 -5.48 -15.60
N GLN A 162 -14.85 -5.02 -14.82
CA GLN A 162 -15.86 -5.95 -14.33
C GLN A 162 -16.50 -6.60 -15.58
N LEU A 163 -16.37 -7.92 -15.71
CA LEU A 163 -17.35 -8.67 -16.49
C LEU A 163 -18.64 -8.47 -15.70
N HIS A 164 -19.65 -7.85 -16.32
CA HIS A 164 -20.95 -7.41 -15.77
C HIS A 164 -21.09 -5.89 -15.58
N SER A 165 -21.56 -5.27 -16.66
CA SER A 165 -22.77 -4.43 -16.68
C SER A 165 -23.96 -5.09 -15.97
#